data_AF-A0A969SJS4-F1
#
_entry.id   AF-A0A969SJS4-F1
#
_cell.length_a   1.000
_cell.length_b   1.000
_cell.length_c   1.000
_cell.angle_alpha   90.00
_cell.angle_beta   90.00
_cell.angle_gamma   90.00
#
_symmetry.space_group_name_H-M   'P 1'
#
loop_
_entity.id
_entity.type
_entity.pdbx_description
1 polymer ?
#
loop_
_entity_poly.entity_id
_entity_poly.type
_entity_poly.pdbx_seq_one_letter_code
_entity_poly.pdbx_strand_id
1 'polypeptide(L)'
;MPLVITVGVFGWLGGPPQTATVNGVTTTLWVQNAGYVFVPFIIASAFAAWFGMNDLAGMKASFSEQAVIFTRTHNWIMCWLYTGTFGSFIGFSAAFPLLSKILYPDVNILQYVFLGPLVGALSRVAAGKACDRIGGGRITFWAFIAMCLGVVGILYAIGMKGDPSSFPVFFAS
;
A
#
# COMPACT_ATOMS: atom_id res chain seq x y z
N MET A 1 -3.87 -7.32 -10.88
CA MET A 1 -3.15 -8.57 -10.51
C MET A 1 -3.97 -9.84 -10.73
N PRO A 2 -5.28 -9.93 -10.42
CA PRO A 2 -6.03 -11.18 -10.58
C PRO A 2 -6.12 -11.69 -12.02
N LEU A 3 -6.13 -10.80 -13.02
CA LEU A 3 -6.35 -11.18 -14.43
C LEU A 3 -5.08 -11.67 -15.14
N VAL A 4 -3.89 -11.21 -14.70
CA VAL A 4 -2.62 -11.60 -15.34
C VAL A 4 -2.17 -13.01 -14.94
N ILE A 5 -2.68 -13.51 -13.81
CA ILE A 5 -2.39 -14.86 -13.29
C ILE A 5 -3.32 -15.94 -13.86
N THR A 6 -4.38 -15.57 -14.58
CA THR A 6 -5.33 -16.54 -15.19
C THR A 6 -4.95 -16.94 -16.61
N VAL A 7 -3.94 -16.29 -17.21
CA VAL A 7 -3.50 -16.54 -18.58
C VAL A 7 -1.98 -16.68 -18.66
N GLY A 8 -1.48 -17.47 -19.61
CA GLY A 8 -0.04 -17.61 -19.87
C GLY A 8 0.54 -16.41 -20.63
N VAL A 9 0.74 -15.28 -19.95
CA VAL A 9 1.19 -14.02 -20.59
C VAL A 9 2.61 -14.09 -21.17
N PHE A 10 3.52 -14.83 -20.51
CA PHE A 10 4.95 -14.84 -20.86
C PHE A 10 5.40 -16.14 -21.57
N GLY A 11 4.44 -17.00 -21.98
CA GLY A 11 4.75 -18.25 -22.67
C GLY A 11 5.84 -19.07 -21.96
N TRP A 12 6.86 -19.49 -22.71
CA TRP A 12 7.98 -20.28 -22.19
C TRP A 12 8.86 -19.55 -21.16
N LEU A 13 8.98 -18.22 -21.26
CA LEU A 13 9.76 -17.39 -20.32
C LEU A 13 9.07 -17.29 -18.94
N GLY A 14 7.76 -17.52 -18.90
CA GLY A 14 6.96 -17.47 -17.67
C GLY A 14 6.93 -18.78 -16.88
N GLY A 15 7.49 -19.88 -17.40
CA GLY A 15 7.39 -21.19 -16.73
C GLY A 15 5.98 -21.80 -16.70
N PRO A 16 5.84 -23.05 -16.22
CA PRO A 16 4.58 -23.79 -16.23
C PRO A 16 3.55 -23.22 -15.23
N PRO A 17 2.23 -23.42 -15.48
CA PRO A 17 1.19 -23.08 -14.52
C PRO A 17 1.31 -23.92 -13.25
N GLN A 18 0.87 -23.36 -12.13
CA GLN A 18 0.71 -24.05 -10.86
C GLN A 18 -0.77 -24.46 -10.70
N THR A 19 -1.02 -25.69 -10.24
CA THR A 19 -2.38 -26.17 -9.96
C THR A 19 -2.78 -25.80 -8.54
N ALA A 20 -3.87 -25.04 -8.40
CA ALA A 20 -4.50 -24.71 -7.13
C ALA A 20 -5.88 -25.37 -7.05
N THR A 21 -6.05 -26.29 -6.10
CA THR A 21 -7.35 -26.88 -5.79
C THR A 21 -7.98 -26.11 -4.64
N VAL A 22 -9.08 -25.40 -4.92
CA VAL A 22 -9.85 -24.66 -3.90
C VAL A 22 -11.27 -25.20 -3.95
N ASN A 23 -11.80 -25.65 -2.81
CA ASN A 23 -13.16 -26.21 -2.68
C ASN A 23 -13.49 -27.34 -3.69
N GLY A 24 -12.51 -28.21 -3.98
CA GLY A 24 -12.68 -29.32 -4.92
C GLY A 24 -12.60 -28.94 -6.40
N VAL A 25 -12.44 -27.66 -6.74
CA VAL A 25 -12.23 -27.19 -8.11
C VAL A 25 -10.73 -27.00 -8.33
N THR A 26 -10.16 -27.81 -9.24
CA THR A 26 -8.76 -27.65 -9.67
C THR A 26 -8.69 -26.54 -10.72
N THR A 27 -8.00 -25.46 -10.38
CA THR A 27 -7.74 -24.33 -11.27
C THR A 27 -6.25 -24.22 -11.55
N THR A 28 -5.90 -23.95 -12.80
CA THR A 28 -4.51 -23.68 -13.21
C THR A 28 -4.24 -22.19 -13.17
N LEU A 29 -3.23 -21.76 -12.41
CA LEU A 29 -2.88 -20.36 -12.20
C LEU A 29 -1.39 -20.13 -12.49
N TRP A 30 -1.06 -19.00 -13.12
CA TRP A 30 0.30 -18.52 -13.35
C TRP A 30 0.66 -17.46 -12.31
N VAL A 31 0.88 -17.88 -11.07
CA VAL A 31 1.17 -16.98 -9.93
C VAL A 31 2.40 -16.11 -10.20
N GLN A 32 3.40 -16.62 -10.91
CA GLN A 32 4.62 -15.91 -11.28
C GLN A 32 4.36 -14.68 -12.16
N ASN A 33 3.27 -14.65 -12.93
CA ASN A 33 2.91 -13.48 -13.74
C ASN A 33 2.63 -12.25 -12.88
N ALA A 34 2.26 -12.43 -11.60
CA ALA A 34 2.07 -11.31 -10.67
C ALA A 34 3.35 -10.47 -10.49
N GLY A 35 4.53 -11.09 -10.57
CA GLY A 35 5.81 -10.38 -10.54
C GLY A 35 6.29 -9.98 -11.94
N TYR A 36 6.26 -10.92 -12.89
CA TYR A 36 6.83 -10.71 -14.23
C TYR A 36 6.14 -9.64 -15.05
N VAL A 37 4.86 -9.35 -14.79
CA VAL A 37 4.14 -8.26 -15.45
C VAL A 37 4.86 -6.92 -15.36
N PHE A 38 5.60 -6.67 -14.28
CA PHE A 38 6.31 -5.42 -14.06
C PHE A 38 7.68 -5.36 -14.73
N VAL A 39 8.29 -6.50 -15.06
CA VAL A 39 9.67 -6.56 -15.55
C VAL A 39 9.89 -5.76 -16.85
N PRO A 40 9.04 -5.85 -17.89
CA PRO A 40 9.21 -5.04 -19.09
C PRO A 40 9.16 -3.53 -18.81
N PHE A 41 8.27 -3.09 -17.92
CA PHE A 41 8.15 -1.68 -17.53
C PHE A 41 9.36 -1.20 -16.74
N ILE A 42 9.91 -2.04 -15.85
CA ILE A 42 11.14 -1.73 -15.11
C ILE A 42 12.32 -1.57 -16.07
N ILE A 43 12.49 -2.50 -17.02
CA ILE A 43 13.57 -2.44 -18.02
C ILE A 43 13.43 -1.18 -18.88
N ALA A 44 12.23 -0.91 -19.41
CA ALA A 44 11.98 0.29 -20.20
C ALA A 44 12.27 1.59 -19.41
N SER A 45 11.85 1.64 -18.14
CA SER A 45 12.08 2.79 -17.26
C SER A 45 13.56 2.96 -16.92
N ALA A 46 14.31 1.86 -16.73
CA ALA A 46 15.75 1.92 -16.48
C ALA A 46 16.51 2.50 -17.68
N PHE A 47 16.19 2.07 -18.91
CA PHE A 47 16.77 2.65 -20.12
C PHE A 47 16.36 4.11 -20.31
N ALA A 48 15.09 4.44 -20.08
CA ALA A 48 14.60 5.82 -20.15
C ALA A 48 15.30 6.73 -19.13
N ALA A 49 15.53 6.25 -17.90
CA ALA A 49 16.28 6.98 -16.88
C ALA A 49 17.75 7.17 -17.28
N TRP A 50 18.39 6.11 -17.78
CA TRP A 50 19.79 6.13 -18.18
C TRP A 50 20.09 7.14 -19.30
N PHE A 51 19.22 7.20 -20.31
CA PHE A 51 19.42 8.08 -21.47
C PHE A 51 18.70 9.43 -21.37
N GLY A 52 17.70 9.57 -20.49
CA GLY A 52 16.80 10.72 -20.44
C GLY A 52 16.91 11.60 -19.19
N MET A 53 17.60 11.15 -18.13
CA MET A 53 17.82 11.97 -16.92
C MET A 53 19.17 12.70 -16.97
N ASN A 54 19.22 13.89 -16.39
CA ASN A 54 20.42 14.72 -16.33
C ASN A 54 20.93 14.84 -14.89
N ASP A 55 22.25 14.80 -14.73
CA ASP A 55 22.90 15.09 -13.44
C ASP A 55 23.05 16.60 -13.22
N LEU A 56 22.60 17.09 -12.06
CA LEU A 56 22.74 18.49 -11.67
C LEU A 56 23.98 18.66 -10.78
N ALA A 57 24.97 19.41 -11.26
CA ALA A 57 26.28 19.54 -10.62
C ALA A 57 26.29 20.28 -9.25
N GLY A 58 25.22 20.98 -8.88
CA GLY A 58 25.20 21.92 -7.75
C GLY A 58 24.83 21.35 -6.37
N MET A 59 24.54 20.06 -6.24
CA MET A 59 23.86 19.51 -5.04
C MET A 59 24.74 18.58 -4.19
N LYS A 60 25.95 19.03 -3.81
CA LYS A 60 26.85 18.24 -2.96
C LYS A 60 27.06 18.93 -1.61
N ALA A 61 26.21 18.59 -0.63
CA ALA A 61 26.53 18.80 0.78
C ALA A 61 27.43 17.66 1.26
N SER A 62 28.49 17.97 2.01
CA SER A 62 29.36 16.97 2.63
C SER A 62 28.58 16.09 3.62
N PHE A 63 29.05 14.87 3.88
CA PHE A 63 28.39 13.98 4.83
C PHE A 63 28.29 14.60 6.24
N SER A 64 29.33 15.32 6.69
CA SER A 64 29.31 16.03 7.98
C SER A 64 28.21 17.09 8.05
N GLU A 65 27.94 17.80 6.96
CA GLU A 65 26.85 18.79 6.90
C GLU A 65 25.48 18.11 6.92
N GLN A 66 25.33 16.95 6.28
CA GLN A 66 24.10 16.17 6.31
C GLN A 66 23.84 15.53 7.69
N ALA A 67 24.88 15.03 8.35
CA ALA A 67 24.77 14.34 9.64
C ALA A 67 24.24 15.22 10.77
N VAL A 68 24.36 16.55 10.66
CA VAL A 68 23.77 17.51 11.60
C VAL A 68 22.25 17.31 11.71
N ILE A 69 21.57 16.76 10.70
CA ILE A 69 20.11 16.52 10.76
C ILE A 69 19.73 15.58 11.92
N PHE A 70 20.60 14.66 12.32
CA PHE A 70 20.34 13.70 13.39
C PHE A 70 20.37 14.33 14.79
N THR A 71 21.01 15.50 14.97
CA THR A 71 21.02 16.20 16.26
C THR A 71 19.74 17.03 16.46
N ARG A 72 18.95 17.26 15.40
CA ARG A 72 17.74 18.09 15.45
C ARG A 72 16.56 17.28 15.97
N THR A 73 16.05 17.62 17.15
CA THR A 73 14.87 16.98 17.75
C THR A 73 13.64 16.98 16.82
N HIS A 74 13.40 18.09 16.12
CA HIS A 74 12.28 18.21 15.18
C HIS A 74 12.35 17.19 14.03
N ASN A 75 13.56 16.79 13.60
CA ASN A 75 13.72 15.75 12.58
C ASN A 75 13.12 14.43 13.05
N TRP A 76 13.47 14.00 14.26
CA TRP A 76 12.95 12.75 14.84
C TRP A 76 11.44 12.80 15.07
N ILE A 77 10.90 13.93 15.54
CA ILE A 77 9.44 14.11 15.68
C ILE A 77 8.75 13.96 14.33
N MET A 78 9.28 14.58 13.27
CA MET A 78 8.73 14.43 11.91
C MET A 78 8.83 12.99 11.40
N CYS A 79 9.94 12.29 11.65
CA CYS A 79 10.08 10.87 11.31
C CYS A 79 9.00 10.02 11.99
N TRP A 80 8.71 10.26 13.27
CA TRP A 80 7.64 9.57 13.99
C TRP A 80 6.26 9.84 13.39
N LEU A 81 5.93 11.12 13.12
CA LEU A 81 4.65 11.48 12.48
C LEU A 81 4.51 10.87 11.08
N TYR A 82 5.61 10.86 10.31
CA TYR A 82 5.62 10.26 8.97
C TYR A 82 5.49 8.74 9.02
N THR A 83 6.17 8.09 9.96
CA THR A 83 6.05 6.64 10.19
C THR A 83 4.64 6.28 10.63
N GLY A 84 4.05 7.07 11.54
CA GLY A 84 2.68 6.89 12.00
C GLY A 84 1.64 7.05 10.88
N THR A 85 1.90 7.86 9.85
CA THR A 85 0.96 8.05 8.72
C THR A 85 1.30 7.15 7.54
N PHE A 86 2.42 7.39 6.87
CA PHE A 86 2.85 6.65 5.67
C PHE A 86 3.23 5.20 5.98
N GLY A 87 3.90 4.96 7.11
CA GLY A 87 4.23 3.60 7.54
C GLY A 87 2.97 2.77 7.79
N SER A 88 1.97 3.36 8.46
CA SER A 88 0.66 2.73 8.66
C SER A 88 -0.07 2.48 7.33
N PHE A 89 -0.04 3.42 6.38
CA PHE A 89 -0.63 3.23 5.05
C PHE A 89 -0.07 2.00 4.33
N ILE A 90 1.27 1.84 4.30
CA ILE A 90 1.91 0.65 3.69
C ILE A 90 1.60 -0.60 4.51
N GLY A 91 1.71 -0.53 5.84
CA GLY A 91 1.45 -1.65 6.74
C GLY A 91 0.05 -2.22 6.59
N PHE A 92 -0.97 -1.34 6.60
CA PHE A 92 -2.37 -1.75 6.39
C PHE A 92 -2.59 -2.27 4.97
N SER A 93 -2.00 -1.63 3.94
CA SER A 93 -2.11 -2.12 2.56
C SER A 93 -1.56 -3.54 2.39
N ALA A 94 -0.50 -3.89 3.11
CA ALA A 94 0.09 -5.23 3.09
C ALA A 94 -0.68 -6.25 3.95
N ALA A 95 -1.15 -5.85 5.14
CA ALA A 95 -1.78 -6.74 6.10
C ALA A 95 -3.28 -6.97 5.83
N PHE A 96 -3.98 -5.97 5.28
CA PHE A 96 -5.43 -6.00 5.06
C PHE A 96 -5.93 -7.22 4.28
N PRO A 97 -5.31 -7.66 3.17
CA PRO A 97 -5.77 -8.84 2.43
C PRO A 97 -5.74 -10.11 3.27
N LEU A 98 -4.68 -10.27 4.07
CA LEU A 98 -4.48 -11.44 4.91
C LEU A 98 -5.45 -11.44 6.09
N LEU A 99 -5.56 -10.31 6.79
CA LEU A 99 -6.46 -10.17 7.94
C LEU A 99 -7.93 -10.39 7.54
N SER A 100 -8.35 -9.81 6.40
CA SER A 100 -9.70 -9.99 5.87
C SER A 100 -10.00 -11.45 5.56
N LYS A 101 -9.04 -12.19 4.97
CA LYS A 101 -9.19 -13.62 4.67
C LYS A 101 -9.35 -14.47 5.94
N ILE A 102 -8.69 -14.08 7.03
CA ILE A 102 -8.78 -14.77 8.32
C ILE A 102 -10.13 -14.49 9.00
N LEU A 103 -10.61 -13.25 8.95
CA LEU A 103 -11.83 -12.83 9.66
C LEU A 103 -13.11 -13.13 8.88
N TYR A 104 -13.07 -13.00 7.55
CA TYR A 104 -14.22 -13.09 6.64
C TYR A 104 -13.90 -14.01 5.45
N PRO A 105 -13.74 -15.33 5.68
CA PRO A 105 -13.31 -16.27 4.65
C PRO A 105 -14.31 -16.40 3.48
N ASP A 106 -15.60 -16.13 3.73
CA ASP A 106 -16.67 -16.23 2.73
C ASP A 106 -16.73 -15.02 1.79
N VAL A 107 -16.02 -13.93 2.11
CA VAL A 107 -15.99 -12.72 1.30
C VAL A 107 -14.83 -12.78 0.31
N ASN A 108 -15.11 -12.55 -0.97
CA ASN A 108 -14.07 -12.45 -1.99
C ASN A 108 -13.31 -11.11 -1.88
N ILE A 109 -12.37 -11.03 -0.94
CA ILE A 109 -11.64 -9.80 -0.63
C ILE A 109 -10.82 -9.27 -1.81
N LEU A 110 -10.38 -10.13 -2.73
CA LEU A 110 -9.52 -9.74 -3.85
C LEU A 110 -10.15 -8.66 -4.75
N GLN A 111 -11.47 -8.55 -4.75
CA GLN A 111 -12.21 -7.50 -5.45
C GLN A 111 -12.15 -6.13 -4.73
N TYR A 112 -11.84 -6.11 -3.44
CA TYR A 112 -11.84 -4.90 -2.61
C TYR A 112 -10.44 -4.46 -2.16
N VAL A 113 -9.46 -5.37 -2.11
CA VAL A 113 -8.08 -5.08 -1.64
C VAL A 113 -7.46 -3.83 -2.26
N PHE A 114 -7.69 -3.61 -3.55
CA PHE A 114 -7.06 -2.49 -4.25
C PHE A 114 -7.61 -1.12 -3.83
N LEU A 115 -8.81 -1.06 -3.23
CA LEU A 115 -9.46 0.18 -2.84
C LEU A 115 -8.71 0.90 -1.72
N GLY A 116 -8.16 0.18 -0.74
CA GLY A 116 -7.38 0.77 0.36
C GLY A 116 -6.18 1.58 -0.15
N PRO A 117 -5.24 0.97 -0.90
CA PRO A 117 -4.13 1.68 -1.52
C PRO A 117 -4.57 2.82 -2.46
N LEU A 118 -5.63 2.62 -3.24
CA LEU A 118 -6.15 3.62 -4.17
C LEU A 118 -6.66 4.88 -3.44
N VAL A 119 -7.53 4.69 -2.44
CA VAL A 119 -8.10 5.79 -1.66
C VAL A 119 -7.00 6.50 -0.87
N GLY A 120 -6.05 5.76 -0.27
CA GLY A 120 -4.92 6.37 0.44
C GLY A 120 -3.95 7.15 -0.47
N ALA A 121 -3.71 6.67 -1.69
CA ALA A 121 -2.90 7.41 -2.66
C ALA A 121 -3.60 8.70 -3.13
N LEU A 122 -4.90 8.64 -3.38
CA LEU A 122 -5.70 9.82 -3.75
C LEU A 122 -5.82 10.82 -2.60
N SER A 123 -6.03 10.34 -1.37
CA SER A 123 -6.11 11.20 -0.19
C SER A 123 -4.80 11.96 0.05
N ARG A 124 -3.65 11.33 -0.21
CA ARG A 124 -2.33 12.00 -0.14
C ARG A 124 -2.23 13.17 -1.09
N VAL A 125 -2.68 13.03 -2.34
CA VAL A 125 -2.66 14.12 -3.34
C VAL A 125 -3.64 15.22 -2.94
N ALA A 126 -4.85 14.85 -2.53
CA ALA A 126 -5.90 15.80 -2.13
C ALA A 126 -5.51 16.60 -0.88
N ALA A 127 -4.82 15.96 0.08
CA ALA A 127 -4.40 16.58 1.33
C ALA A 127 -3.39 17.72 1.12
N GLY A 128 -2.59 17.72 0.06
CA GLY A 128 -1.58 18.75 -0.20
C GLY A 128 -2.17 20.17 -0.22
N LYS A 129 -3.21 20.39 -1.04
CA LYS A 129 -3.89 21.68 -1.13
C LYS A 129 -4.56 22.10 0.19
N ALA A 130 -5.04 21.13 0.96
CA ALA A 130 -5.63 21.41 2.27
C ALA A 130 -4.53 21.81 3.28
N CYS A 131 -3.38 21.13 3.27
CA CYS A 131 -2.24 21.42 4.15
C CYS A 131 -1.71 22.84 3.91
N ASP A 132 -1.65 23.26 2.65
CA ASP A 132 -1.19 24.61 2.27
C ASP A 132 -2.13 25.72 2.77
N ARG A 133 -3.43 25.44 2.89
CA ARG A 133 -4.44 26.44 3.30
C ARG A 133 -4.73 26.45 4.80
N ILE A 134 -4.82 25.27 5.42
CA ILE A 134 -5.29 25.09 6.81
C ILE A 134 -4.12 24.90 7.78
N GLY A 135 -2.95 24.52 7.25
CA GLY A 135 -1.75 24.20 8.00
C GLY A 135 -1.59 22.69 8.22
N GLY A 136 -0.44 22.16 7.78
CA GLY A 136 -0.15 20.72 7.84
C GLY A 136 -0.25 20.11 9.24
N GLY A 137 0.17 20.83 10.29
CA GLY A 137 0.08 20.33 11.67
C GLY A 137 -1.35 20.03 12.13
N ARG A 138 -2.33 20.89 11.76
CA ARG A 138 -3.75 20.69 12.10
C ARG A 138 -4.35 19.51 11.35
N ILE A 139 -4.02 19.36 10.06
CA ILE A 139 -4.49 18.24 9.25
C ILE A 139 -3.92 16.92 9.76
N THR A 140 -2.61 16.89 10.06
CA THR A 140 -1.97 15.70 10.63
C THR A 140 -2.60 15.32 11.98
N PHE A 141 -2.91 16.29 12.83
CA PHE A 141 -3.60 16.03 14.10
C PHE A 141 -4.95 15.33 13.87
N TRP A 142 -5.80 15.88 13.01
CA TRP A 142 -7.10 15.27 12.69
C TRP A 142 -6.96 13.91 11.99
N ALA A 143 -5.92 13.72 11.17
CA ALA A 143 -5.62 12.43 10.56
C ALA A 143 -5.32 11.37 11.63
N PHE A 144 -4.53 11.69 12.65
CA PHE A 144 -4.28 10.76 13.77
C PHE A 144 -5.55 10.45 14.57
N ILE A 145 -6.43 11.43 14.80
CA ILE A 145 -7.73 11.18 15.44
C ILE A 145 -8.58 10.22 14.59
N ALA A 146 -8.66 10.45 13.28
CA ALA A 146 -9.38 9.57 12.36
C ALA A 146 -8.80 8.15 12.35
N MET A 147 -7.47 8.01 12.37
CA MET A 147 -6.81 6.70 12.47
C MET A 147 -7.15 5.98 13.78
N CYS A 148 -7.16 6.68 14.92
CA CYS A 148 -7.58 6.09 16.19
C CYS A 148 -9.04 5.59 16.13
N LEU A 149 -9.94 6.37 15.52
CA LEU A 149 -11.32 5.96 15.32
C LEU A 149 -11.44 4.73 14.40
N GLY A 150 -10.64 4.66 13.33
CA GLY A 150 -10.56 3.48 12.47
C GLY A 150 -10.12 2.23 13.22
N VAL A 151 -9.10 2.32 14.07
CA VAL A 151 -8.68 1.19 14.93
C VAL A 151 -9.81 0.75 15.86
N VAL A 152 -10.52 1.68 16.48
CA VAL A 152 -11.70 1.37 17.33
C VAL A 152 -12.79 0.68 16.50
N GLY A 153 -13.05 1.15 15.28
CA GLY A 153 -14.01 0.54 14.35
C GLY A 153 -13.65 -0.90 13.98
N ILE A 154 -12.37 -1.17 13.69
CA ILE A 154 -11.86 -2.53 13.44
C ILE A 154 -12.08 -3.43 14.67
N LEU A 155 -11.70 -2.95 15.86
CA LEU A 155 -11.89 -3.71 17.10
C LEU A 155 -13.36 -4.01 17.38
N TYR A 156 -14.24 -3.05 17.13
CA TYR A 156 -15.68 -3.21 17.26
C TYR A 156 -16.21 -4.25 16.25
N ALA A 157 -15.80 -4.18 14.98
CA ALA A 157 -16.20 -5.14 13.96
C ALA A 157 -15.78 -6.57 14.30
N ILE A 158 -14.58 -6.76 14.86
CA ILE A 158 -14.10 -8.05 15.37
C ILE A 158 -14.98 -8.55 16.53
N GLY A 159 -15.41 -7.65 17.42
CA GLY A 159 -16.35 -7.98 18.51
C GLY A 159 -17.73 -8.43 18.03
N MET A 160 -18.17 -7.96 16.85
CA MET A 160 -19.43 -8.34 16.20
C MET A 160 -19.32 -9.60 15.32
N LYS A 161 -18.27 -10.41 15.47
CA LYS A 161 -18.01 -11.56 14.60
C LYS A 161 -19.23 -12.49 14.53
N GLY A 162 -19.76 -12.69 13.32
CA GLY A 162 -20.97 -13.47 13.05
C GLY A 162 -22.18 -12.64 12.62
N ASP A 163 -22.17 -11.33 12.86
CA ASP A 163 -23.17 -10.41 12.32
C ASP A 163 -22.87 -10.08 10.84
N PRO A 164 -23.86 -10.11 9.93
CA PRO A 164 -23.70 -9.69 8.53
C PRO A 164 -23.14 -8.27 8.35
N SER A 165 -23.38 -7.38 9.32
CA SER A 165 -22.88 -5.99 9.31
C SER A 165 -21.42 -5.85 9.73
N SER A 166 -20.79 -6.90 10.26
CA SER A 166 -19.40 -6.89 10.73
C SER A 166 -18.42 -6.56 9.60
N PHE A 167 -18.59 -7.16 8.41
CA PHE A 167 -17.68 -6.91 7.28
C PHE A 167 -17.74 -5.46 6.75
N PRO A 168 -18.91 -4.86 6.48
CA PRO A 168 -18.99 -3.44 6.10
C PRO A 168 -18.34 -2.49 7.11
N VAL A 169 -18.54 -2.72 8.41
CA VAL A 169 -17.92 -1.91 9.46
C VAL A 169 -16.40 -2.08 9.44
N PHE A 170 -15.90 -3.32 9.36
CA PHE A 170 -14.48 -3.61 9.24
C PHE A 170 -13.86 -2.96 7.99
N PHE A 171 -14.56 -2.99 6.86
CA PHE A 171 -14.08 -2.45 5.59
C PHE A 171 -14.04 -0.92 5.56
N ALA A 172 -14.97 -0.27 6.24
CA ALA A 172 -15.08 1.20 6.27
C ALA A 172 -14.17 1.85 7.33
N SER A 173 -13.65 1.07 8.27
CA SER A 173 -12.80 1.53 9.38
C SER A 173 -11.34 1.68 8.97
#